data_AF-A0AAE2VX24-F1
#
_entry.id   AF-A0AAE2VX24-F1
#
_cell.length_a   1.000
_cell.length_b   1.000
_cell.length_c   1.000
_cell.angle_alpha   90.00
_cell.angle_beta   90.00
_cell.angle_gamma   90.00
#
_symmetry.space_group_name_H-M   'P 1'
#
loop_
_entity.id
_entity.type
_entity.pdbx_description
1 polymer ?
#
loop_
_entity_poly.entity_id
_entity_poly.type
_entity_poly.pdbx_seq_one_letter_code
_entity_poly.pdbx_strand_id
1 'polypeptide(L)'
;MSLNHSAAFQGGQMLIRLFYSAFVFLNLVTASFGGPACKAHPGFSVIDASHPLTDIMPRDGRPAMAAIRDLGVETIIRYYDNVAETLPCKTLVPEETRAILQAGFSVLAVFQHNNDNPMTFVTPGRGTLDAQRAIELALANGQPSGSAIYFGVDGVDGALQSANYEFAKSGGSEISQARQATLKSSMGAGSFRKHQAFYDIYREEAVTLFGGTAGKHGPRDILPYIDTYFQDIQTIFTNFGNQTGIRYKIGGYGGGLVCEHLLAKGMVTYCWLSQSKGLAGYETFEASQKWVMRQELTTVCNGWKFGTGGDFQFDFNTVNPRTPDFGQWNTQVDYAVPFSRPLKRGGVGCYAWRD
;
A
#
# COMPACT_ATOMS: atom_id res chain seq x y z
N MET A 1 67.02 16.93 48.72
CA MET A 1 66.82 15.48 48.59
C MET A 1 65.33 15.19 48.62
N SER A 2 64.80 14.60 47.53
CA SER A 2 63.41 14.15 47.30
C SER A 2 62.34 15.27 47.24
N LEU A 3 61.69 15.62 46.11
CA LEU A 3 60.65 14.87 45.35
C LEU A 3 59.51 14.41 46.28
N ASN A 4 58.20 14.62 46.07
CA ASN A 4 57.42 14.97 44.88
C ASN A 4 55.95 15.31 45.29
N HIS A 5 55.29 16.20 44.54
CA HIS A 5 53.87 16.24 44.08
C HIS A 5 52.73 15.81 45.04
N SER A 6 51.79 16.71 45.39
CA SER A 6 50.53 17.06 44.65
C SER A 6 49.56 15.87 44.52
N ALA A 7 48.25 15.90 44.79
CA ALA A 7 47.29 16.95 45.11
C ALA A 7 46.07 16.28 45.80
N ALA A 8 45.37 17.01 46.67
CA ALA A 8 44.15 16.55 47.33
C ALA A 8 42.93 17.33 46.82
N PHE A 9 41.90 16.57 46.43
CA PHE A 9 40.46 16.83 46.52
C PHE A 9 39.96 18.28 46.41
N GLN A 10 39.31 18.57 45.28
CA GLN A 10 38.15 19.47 45.25
C GLN A 10 37.01 18.79 44.51
N GLY A 11 35.90 18.63 45.23
CA GLY A 11 34.63 18.15 44.69
C GLY A 11 33.79 19.29 44.13
N GLY A 12 32.84 18.89 43.28
CA GLY A 12 31.54 19.55 43.15
C GLY A 12 31.44 20.67 42.12
N GLN A 13 30.98 20.33 40.92
CA GLN A 13 29.60 20.57 40.46
C GLN A 13 29.56 20.50 38.92
N MET A 14 29.09 19.38 38.38
CA MET A 14 28.78 19.24 36.97
C MET A 14 27.29 19.56 36.79
N LEU A 15 27.01 20.68 36.11
CA LEU A 15 25.67 21.08 35.68
C LEU A 15 25.07 20.02 34.74
N ILE A 16 24.12 19.26 35.24
CA ILE A 16 23.24 18.41 34.43
C ILE A 16 22.20 19.34 33.78
N ARG A 17 22.35 19.59 32.47
CA ARG A 17 21.28 20.18 31.66
C ARG A 17 20.20 19.13 31.41
N LEU A 18 19.17 19.12 32.25
CA LEU A 18 17.91 18.43 31.99
C LEU A 18 17.18 19.15 30.85
N PHE A 19 17.26 18.63 29.63
CA PHE A 19 16.33 18.96 28.56
C PHE A 19 14.98 18.30 28.87
N TYR A 20 14.11 19.00 29.58
CA TYR A 20 12.69 18.68 29.61
C TYR A 20 12.08 19.08 28.26
N SER A 21 11.89 18.11 27.37
CA SER A 21 11.00 18.28 26.22
C SER A 21 9.56 18.31 26.73
N ALA A 22 9.09 19.50 27.12
CA ALA A 22 7.69 19.75 27.39
C ALA A 22 6.92 19.71 26.06
N PHE A 23 6.18 18.65 25.81
CA PHE A 23 5.17 18.63 24.76
C PHE A 23 4.05 19.59 25.15
N VAL A 24 4.01 20.74 24.47
CA VAL A 24 2.89 21.68 24.53
C VAL A 24 1.67 20.98 23.91
N PHE A 25 0.66 20.70 24.74
CA PHE A 25 -0.68 20.37 24.26
C PHE A 25 -1.27 21.63 23.62
N LEU A 26 -1.13 21.76 22.30
CA LEU A 26 -2.00 22.64 21.54
C LEU A 26 -3.39 22.00 21.53
N ASN A 27 -4.39 22.75 22.00
CA ASN A 27 -5.79 22.44 21.75
C ASN A 27 -6.02 22.45 20.23
N LEU A 28 -5.88 21.29 19.60
CA LEU A 28 -6.32 21.07 18.24
C LEU A 28 -7.84 21.08 18.26
N VAL A 29 -8.41 22.11 17.64
CA VAL A 29 -9.73 22.03 17.02
C VAL A 29 -9.82 20.65 16.37
N THR A 30 -10.82 19.86 16.77
CA THR A 30 -11.09 18.55 16.18
C THR A 30 -11.45 18.77 14.71
N ALA A 31 -10.44 18.84 13.85
CA ALA A 31 -10.63 18.68 12.42
C ALA A 31 -11.32 17.32 12.25
N SER A 32 -12.50 17.34 11.63
CA SER A 32 -13.19 16.10 11.29
C SER A 32 -12.25 15.27 10.43
N PHE A 33 -11.73 14.16 10.96
CA PHE A 33 -10.82 13.21 10.28
C PHE A 33 -11.58 12.37 9.24
N GLY A 34 -12.35 13.02 8.38
CA GLY A 34 -12.98 12.39 7.21
C GLY A 34 -12.09 12.58 5.99
N GLY A 35 -12.02 11.58 5.11
CA GLY A 35 -11.43 11.80 3.80
C GLY A 35 -12.24 12.80 2.96
N PRO A 36 -11.82 13.05 1.71
CA PRO A 36 -12.54 13.94 0.81
C PRO A 36 -14.03 13.58 0.74
N ALA A 37 -14.88 14.59 0.60
CA ALA A 37 -16.31 14.35 0.44
C ALA A 37 -16.58 13.56 -0.85
N CYS A 38 -17.62 12.71 -0.89
CA CYS A 38 -18.07 12.02 -2.09
C CYS A 38 -18.73 13.00 -3.09
N LYS A 39 -17.90 13.79 -3.77
CA LYS A 39 -18.25 14.78 -4.80
C LYS A 39 -17.01 15.02 -5.67
N ALA A 40 -17.17 15.75 -6.77
CA ALA A 40 -16.03 16.14 -7.59
C ALA A 40 -15.05 17.06 -6.84
N HIS A 41 -13.75 16.85 -7.05
CA HIS A 41 -12.66 17.68 -6.54
C HIS A 41 -11.66 18.01 -7.66
N PRO A 42 -11.13 19.23 -7.72
CA PRO A 42 -10.07 19.57 -8.68
C PRO A 42 -8.84 18.67 -8.51
N GLY A 43 -8.40 18.03 -9.60
CA GLY A 43 -7.19 17.21 -9.62
C GLY A 43 -7.34 15.76 -9.13
N PHE A 44 -8.52 15.38 -8.62
CA PHE A 44 -8.82 14.01 -8.20
C PHE A 44 -9.52 13.25 -9.34
N SER A 45 -8.78 12.97 -10.42
CA SER A 45 -9.30 12.28 -11.60
C SER A 45 -9.16 10.76 -11.54
N VAL A 46 -8.65 10.22 -10.44
CA VAL A 46 -8.39 8.79 -10.27
C VAL A 46 -8.96 8.31 -8.95
N ILE A 47 -9.56 7.12 -8.94
CA ILE A 47 -9.96 6.43 -7.71
C ILE A 47 -9.36 5.03 -7.68
N ASP A 48 -9.06 4.52 -6.49
CA ASP A 48 -8.89 3.09 -6.29
C ASP A 48 -10.01 2.53 -5.41
N ALA A 49 -10.54 1.38 -5.80
CA ALA A 49 -11.64 0.72 -5.10
C ALA A 49 -11.34 -0.75 -4.93
N SER A 50 -11.39 -1.25 -3.69
CA SER A 50 -11.19 -2.67 -3.38
C SER A 50 -12.43 -3.54 -3.59
N HIS A 51 -13.53 -2.94 -4.05
CA HIS A 51 -14.81 -3.61 -4.30
C HIS A 51 -15.18 -3.49 -5.78
N PRO A 52 -15.94 -4.45 -6.34
CA PRO A 52 -16.42 -4.34 -7.71
C PRO A 52 -17.32 -3.14 -7.95
N LEU A 53 -17.03 -2.39 -9.01
CA LEU A 53 -17.81 -1.21 -9.36
C LEU A 53 -19.20 -1.57 -9.92
N THR A 54 -19.35 -2.78 -10.46
CA THR A 54 -20.62 -3.28 -11.02
C THR A 54 -21.66 -3.58 -9.94
N ASP A 55 -21.24 -3.72 -8.69
CA ASP A 55 -22.08 -4.15 -7.57
C ASP A 55 -22.48 -2.97 -6.66
N ILE A 56 -22.15 -1.75 -7.08
CA ILE A 56 -22.50 -0.52 -6.39
C ILE A 56 -23.91 -0.09 -6.80
N MET A 57 -24.71 0.28 -5.81
CA MET A 57 -26.04 0.84 -5.95
C MET A 57 -26.05 2.28 -5.41
N PRO A 58 -25.85 3.28 -6.28
CA PRO A 58 -25.96 4.69 -5.89
C PRO A 58 -27.33 5.02 -5.30
N ARG A 59 -27.39 6.04 -4.43
CA ARG A 59 -28.59 6.43 -3.69
C ARG A 59 -29.79 6.80 -4.58
N ASP A 60 -29.50 7.37 -5.75
CA ASP A 60 -30.49 7.80 -6.74
C ASP A 60 -30.86 6.69 -7.75
N GLY A 61 -30.32 5.47 -7.58
CA GLY A 61 -30.66 4.30 -8.38
C GLY A 61 -30.07 4.30 -9.80
N ARG A 62 -29.26 5.31 -10.16
CA ARG A 62 -28.61 5.35 -11.48
C ARG A 62 -27.45 4.36 -11.56
N PRO A 63 -26.96 4.01 -12.77
CA PRO A 63 -25.80 3.15 -12.91
C PRO A 63 -24.57 3.70 -12.18
N ALA A 64 -23.85 2.85 -11.44
CA ALA A 64 -22.67 3.22 -10.65
C ALA A 64 -21.62 4.01 -11.46
N MET A 65 -21.32 3.53 -12.67
CA MET A 65 -20.35 4.16 -13.57
C MET A 65 -20.74 5.59 -13.95
N ALA A 66 -22.03 5.87 -14.16
CA ALA A 66 -22.51 7.23 -14.41
C ALA A 66 -22.35 8.11 -13.17
N ALA A 67 -22.64 7.55 -11.99
CA ALA A 67 -22.48 8.27 -10.73
C ALA A 67 -21.01 8.61 -10.42
N ILE A 68 -20.09 7.70 -10.72
CA ILE A 68 -18.64 7.89 -10.56
C ILE A 68 -18.12 8.94 -11.56
N ARG A 69 -18.66 8.99 -12.78
CA ARG A 69 -18.28 10.00 -13.78
C ARG A 69 -18.52 11.42 -13.27
N ASP A 70 -19.64 11.66 -12.57
CA ASP A 70 -19.98 12.96 -11.99
C ASP A 70 -19.00 13.42 -10.90
N LEU A 71 -18.19 12.52 -10.36
CA LEU A 71 -17.11 12.85 -9.43
C LEU A 71 -15.87 13.39 -10.16
N GLY A 72 -15.89 13.51 -11.49
CA GLY A 72 -14.74 13.95 -12.29
C GLY A 72 -13.68 12.86 -12.48
N VAL A 73 -14.05 11.60 -12.25
CA VAL A 73 -13.14 10.46 -12.37
C VAL A 73 -12.95 10.08 -13.84
N GLU A 74 -11.70 9.83 -14.19
CA GLU A 74 -11.25 9.43 -15.53
C GLU A 74 -10.62 8.05 -15.52
N THR A 75 -9.92 7.67 -14.44
CA THR A 75 -9.29 6.36 -14.28
C THR A 75 -9.74 5.65 -13.02
N ILE A 76 -10.01 4.34 -13.14
CA ILE A 76 -10.35 3.48 -12.02
C ILE A 76 -9.21 2.47 -11.81
N ILE A 77 -8.59 2.51 -10.63
CA ILE A 77 -7.60 1.53 -10.20
C ILE A 77 -8.34 0.37 -9.55
N ARG A 78 -8.04 -0.84 -10.02
CA ARG A 78 -8.60 -2.08 -9.48
C ARG A 78 -7.51 -3.08 -9.13
N TYR A 79 -7.88 -4.02 -8.27
CA TYR A 79 -6.92 -4.86 -7.59
C TYR A 79 -6.73 -6.19 -8.31
N TYR A 80 -5.49 -6.63 -8.41
CA TYR A 80 -5.14 -8.02 -8.55
C TYR A 80 -4.79 -8.58 -7.18
N ASP A 81 -5.19 -9.84 -6.94
CA ASP A 81 -4.98 -10.53 -5.68
C ASP A 81 -4.67 -12.02 -5.97
N ASN A 82 -4.17 -12.72 -4.96
CA ASN A 82 -4.02 -14.16 -5.02
C ASN A 82 -5.38 -14.87 -4.94
N VAL A 83 -5.38 -16.17 -5.25
CA VAL A 83 -6.61 -17.00 -5.35
C VAL A 83 -7.43 -16.98 -4.05
N ALA A 84 -6.75 -16.95 -2.90
CA ALA A 84 -7.35 -16.70 -1.60
C ALA A 84 -7.43 -15.18 -1.37
N GLU A 85 -8.44 -14.53 -1.94
CA GLU A 85 -8.55 -13.06 -1.89
C GLU A 85 -8.53 -12.53 -0.45
N THR A 86 -7.87 -11.39 -0.26
CA THR A 86 -7.81 -10.69 1.04
C THR A 86 -9.13 -10.03 1.42
N LEU A 87 -9.94 -9.67 0.43
CA LEU A 87 -11.29 -9.17 0.60
C LEU A 87 -12.20 -9.86 -0.43
N PRO A 88 -13.47 -10.14 -0.10
CA PRO A 88 -14.40 -10.71 -1.06
C PRO A 88 -14.47 -9.86 -2.33
N CYS A 89 -14.21 -10.48 -3.48
CA CYS A 89 -14.42 -9.90 -4.80
C CYS A 89 -13.48 -8.73 -5.10
N LYS A 90 -12.33 -8.69 -4.42
CA LYS A 90 -11.31 -7.67 -4.61
C LYS A 90 -10.73 -7.72 -6.03
N THR A 91 -10.53 -8.93 -6.55
CA THR A 91 -9.85 -9.15 -7.83
C THR A 91 -10.68 -8.64 -9.01
N LEU A 92 -10.05 -7.81 -9.84
CA LEU A 92 -10.60 -7.35 -11.12
C LEU A 92 -10.80 -8.53 -12.08
N VAL A 93 -12.00 -8.62 -12.63
CA VAL A 93 -12.39 -9.68 -13.58
C VAL A 93 -12.73 -9.10 -14.98
N PRO A 94 -12.67 -9.92 -16.04
CA PRO A 94 -12.85 -9.44 -17.41
C PRO A 94 -14.21 -8.76 -17.67
N GLU A 95 -15.27 -9.23 -17.02
CA GLU A 95 -16.61 -8.63 -17.06
C GLU A 95 -16.61 -7.19 -16.51
N GLU A 96 -15.99 -6.98 -15.35
CA GLU A 96 -15.86 -5.66 -14.73
C GLU A 96 -14.97 -4.74 -15.57
N THR A 97 -13.82 -5.24 -16.04
CA THR A 97 -12.93 -4.48 -16.93
C THR A 97 -13.67 -3.98 -18.17
N ARG A 98 -14.46 -4.83 -18.83
CA ARG A 98 -15.29 -4.43 -19.97
C ARG A 98 -16.31 -3.36 -19.60
N ALA A 99 -16.98 -3.50 -18.46
CA ALA A 99 -17.97 -2.51 -18.01
C ALA A 99 -17.33 -1.14 -17.74
N ILE A 100 -16.15 -1.11 -17.10
CA ILE A 100 -15.39 0.13 -16.84
C ILE A 100 -14.99 0.80 -18.16
N LEU A 101 -14.42 0.03 -19.09
CA LEU A 101 -13.98 0.53 -20.40
C LEU A 101 -15.15 1.01 -21.26
N GLN A 102 -16.27 0.28 -21.30
CA GLN A 102 -17.48 0.66 -22.04
C GLN A 102 -18.12 1.93 -21.49
N ALA A 103 -18.02 2.15 -20.18
CA ALA A 103 -18.44 3.40 -19.57
C ALA A 103 -17.50 4.58 -19.92
N GLY A 104 -16.35 4.31 -20.55
CA GLY A 104 -15.37 5.28 -21.06
C GLY A 104 -14.28 5.64 -20.06
N PHE A 105 -14.06 4.86 -19.00
CA PHE A 105 -12.96 5.11 -18.06
C PHE A 105 -11.68 4.46 -18.57
N SER A 106 -10.55 4.98 -18.11
CA SER A 106 -9.29 4.22 -18.12
C SER A 106 -9.25 3.27 -16.93
N VAL A 107 -8.44 2.23 -17.02
CA VAL A 107 -8.19 1.25 -15.97
C VAL A 107 -6.71 1.24 -15.62
N LEU A 108 -6.40 0.99 -14.35
CA LEU A 108 -5.05 0.64 -13.90
C LEU A 108 -5.14 -0.54 -12.92
N ALA A 109 -4.14 -1.43 -12.94
CA ALA A 109 -4.08 -2.56 -12.02
C ALA A 109 -3.04 -2.34 -10.91
N VAL A 110 -3.40 -2.71 -9.68
CA VAL A 110 -2.47 -2.87 -8.55
C VAL A 110 -2.58 -4.27 -7.99
N PHE A 111 -1.48 -5.01 -7.92
CA PHE A 111 -1.38 -6.26 -7.19
C PHE A 111 -1.19 -6.00 -5.70
N GLN A 112 -2.10 -6.52 -4.87
CA GLN A 112 -1.99 -6.42 -3.42
C GLN A 112 -2.66 -7.60 -2.69
N HIS A 113 -1.82 -8.49 -2.17
CA HIS A 113 -2.18 -9.62 -1.30
C HIS A 113 -1.36 -9.57 0.01
N ASN A 114 -1.95 -9.09 1.12
CA ASN A 114 -1.24 -8.98 2.41
C ASN A 114 0.08 -8.17 2.35
N ASN A 115 0.19 -7.22 1.42
CA ASN A 115 1.40 -6.41 1.23
C ASN A 115 1.60 -5.33 2.31
N ASP A 116 0.72 -5.27 3.31
CA ASP A 116 0.85 -4.50 4.54
C ASP A 116 1.52 -5.30 5.67
N ASN A 117 1.75 -6.60 5.46
CA ASN A 117 2.45 -7.47 6.39
C ASN A 117 3.92 -7.63 5.96
N PRO A 118 4.91 -7.26 6.79
CA PRO A 118 6.33 -7.46 6.48
C PRO A 118 6.69 -8.90 6.12
N MET A 119 5.94 -9.89 6.64
CA MET A 119 6.14 -11.30 6.30
C MET A 119 5.99 -11.60 4.81
N THR A 120 5.21 -10.80 4.07
CA THR A 120 5.11 -10.91 2.61
C THR A 120 6.47 -10.75 1.92
N PHE A 121 7.32 -9.85 2.41
CA PHE A 121 8.58 -9.50 1.74
C PHE A 121 9.75 -10.40 2.15
N VAL A 122 9.72 -10.94 3.37
CA VAL A 122 10.76 -11.88 3.86
C VAL A 122 10.49 -13.32 3.45
N THR A 123 9.28 -13.65 2.99
CA THR A 123 8.94 -15.01 2.54
C THR A 123 9.61 -15.32 1.20
N PRO A 124 10.49 -16.34 1.12
CA PRO A 124 11.17 -16.69 -0.12
C PRO A 124 10.20 -17.05 -1.26
N GLY A 125 10.51 -16.58 -2.48
CA GLY A 125 9.72 -16.88 -3.68
C GLY A 125 8.38 -16.15 -3.77
N ARG A 126 8.03 -15.30 -2.79
CA ARG A 126 6.75 -14.59 -2.79
C ARG A 126 6.60 -13.63 -3.96
N GLY A 127 7.68 -12.93 -4.34
CA GLY A 127 7.68 -12.05 -5.52
C GLY A 127 7.42 -12.81 -6.81
N THR A 128 7.99 -14.01 -6.94
CA THR A 128 7.77 -14.90 -8.09
C THR A 128 6.29 -15.29 -8.22
N LEU A 129 5.67 -15.73 -7.12
CA LEU A 129 4.26 -16.14 -7.10
C LEU A 129 3.30 -14.98 -7.44
N ASP A 130 3.52 -13.84 -6.79
CA ASP A 130 2.68 -12.65 -7.00
C ASP A 130 2.83 -12.12 -8.45
N ALA A 131 4.05 -12.16 -9.02
CA ALA A 131 4.30 -11.77 -10.41
C ALA A 131 3.59 -12.69 -11.42
N GLN A 132 3.68 -14.01 -11.22
CA GLN A 132 2.99 -14.98 -12.08
C GLN A 132 1.48 -14.78 -12.04
N ARG A 133 0.93 -14.59 -10.85
CA ARG A 133 -0.50 -14.32 -10.66
C ARG A 133 -0.92 -13.00 -11.30
N ALA A 134 -0.12 -11.95 -11.17
CA ALA A 134 -0.40 -10.67 -11.81
C ALA A 134 -0.46 -10.79 -13.34
N ILE A 135 0.46 -11.54 -13.96
CA ILE A 135 0.46 -11.78 -15.41
C ILE A 135 -0.77 -12.58 -15.83
N GLU A 136 -1.14 -13.64 -15.08
CA GLU A 136 -2.35 -14.43 -15.35
C GLU A 136 -3.60 -13.53 -15.38
N LEU A 137 -3.74 -12.66 -14.39
CA LEU A 137 -4.86 -11.72 -14.28
C LEU A 137 -4.81 -10.62 -15.34
N ALA A 138 -3.62 -10.15 -15.71
CA ALA A 138 -3.44 -9.20 -16.80
C ALA A 138 -3.92 -9.78 -18.14
N LEU A 139 -3.52 -11.01 -18.45
CA LEU A 139 -3.97 -11.72 -19.65
C LEU A 139 -5.49 -11.98 -19.63
N ALA A 140 -6.03 -12.35 -18.47
CA ALA A 140 -7.47 -12.53 -18.28
C ALA A 140 -8.26 -11.28 -18.68
N ASN A 141 -7.82 -10.14 -18.14
CA ASN A 141 -8.49 -8.86 -18.30
C ASN A 141 -8.18 -8.18 -19.65
N GLY A 142 -7.49 -8.85 -20.56
CA GLY A 142 -7.08 -8.27 -21.84
C GLY A 142 -6.17 -7.05 -21.66
N GLN A 143 -5.43 -6.98 -20.54
CA GLN A 143 -4.59 -5.84 -20.22
C GLN A 143 -3.53 -5.64 -21.32
N PRO A 144 -3.48 -4.47 -21.98
CA PRO A 144 -2.63 -4.25 -23.15
C PRO A 144 -1.13 -4.25 -22.82
N SER A 145 -0.32 -4.74 -23.75
CA SER A 145 1.14 -4.56 -23.73
C SER A 145 1.48 -3.06 -23.66
N GLY A 146 2.48 -2.69 -22.86
CA GLY A 146 2.92 -1.32 -22.60
C GLY A 146 2.26 -0.65 -21.40
N SER A 147 1.13 -1.19 -20.91
CA SER A 147 0.48 -0.73 -19.67
C SER A 147 1.25 -1.17 -18.42
N ALA A 148 0.86 -0.66 -17.24
CA ALA A 148 1.52 -0.96 -15.98
C ALA A 148 0.71 -1.86 -15.04
N ILE A 149 1.42 -2.62 -14.23
CA ILE A 149 0.90 -3.28 -13.04
C ILE A 149 1.69 -2.76 -11.84
N TYR A 150 0.99 -2.18 -10.87
CA TYR A 150 1.59 -1.69 -9.63
C TYR A 150 1.67 -2.81 -8.61
N PHE A 151 2.73 -2.86 -7.81
CA PHE A 151 2.86 -3.81 -6.71
C PHE A 151 2.89 -3.06 -5.38
N GLY A 152 2.03 -3.47 -4.44
CA GLY A 152 1.90 -2.82 -3.16
C GLY A 152 3.06 -3.09 -2.20
N VAL A 153 3.51 -2.06 -1.51
CA VAL A 153 4.39 -2.08 -0.33
C VAL A 153 3.76 -1.17 0.72
N ASP A 154 2.79 -1.71 1.44
CA ASP A 154 1.78 -0.94 2.14
C ASP A 154 2.16 -0.68 3.60
N GLY A 155 3.18 0.17 3.80
CA GLY A 155 3.59 0.64 5.13
C GLY A 155 4.38 -0.38 5.96
N VAL A 156 4.98 -1.39 5.33
CA VAL A 156 5.80 -2.40 6.03
C VAL A 156 7.07 -1.84 6.68
N ASP A 157 7.60 -0.74 6.14
CA ASP A 157 8.68 0.05 6.75
C ASP A 157 8.22 0.69 8.08
N GLY A 158 7.00 1.23 8.10
CA GLY A 158 6.33 1.70 9.31
C GLY A 158 5.99 0.57 10.29
N ALA A 159 5.59 -0.61 9.79
CA ALA A 159 5.31 -1.77 10.63
C ALA A 159 6.57 -2.27 11.35
N LEU A 160 7.72 -2.33 10.65
CA LEU A 160 9.00 -2.67 11.25
C LEU A 160 9.42 -1.66 12.32
N GLN A 161 9.29 -0.37 12.04
CA GLN A 161 9.54 0.69 13.00
C GLN A 161 8.63 0.59 14.24
N SER A 162 7.35 0.27 14.02
CA SER A 162 6.36 0.12 15.08
C SER A 162 6.65 -1.08 15.99
N ALA A 163 6.99 -2.24 15.42
CA ALA A 163 7.39 -3.42 16.19
C ALA A 163 8.68 -3.16 16.99
N ASN A 164 9.64 -2.45 16.40
CA ASN A 164 10.86 -2.05 17.10
C ASN A 164 10.57 -1.14 18.31
N TYR A 165 9.66 -0.18 18.15
CA TYR A 165 9.23 0.69 19.25
C TYR A 165 8.53 -0.12 20.36
N GLU A 166 7.66 -1.06 20.01
CA GLU A 166 6.98 -1.89 20.99
C GLU A 166 7.95 -2.82 21.73
N PHE A 167 8.98 -3.34 21.05
CA PHE A 167 10.05 -4.12 21.67
C PHE A 167 10.75 -3.31 22.78
N ALA A 168 11.07 -2.05 22.51
CA ALA A 168 11.67 -1.17 23.51
C ALA A 168 10.71 -0.86 24.68
N LYS A 169 9.40 -0.74 24.41
CA LYS A 169 8.39 -0.47 25.46
C LYS A 169 8.08 -1.67 26.34
N SER A 170 8.12 -2.86 25.76
CA SER A 170 7.81 -4.11 26.45
C SER A 170 9.07 -4.85 26.93
N GLY A 171 10.26 -4.27 26.76
CA GLY A 171 11.53 -4.89 27.18
C GLY A 171 11.79 -6.24 26.46
N GLY A 172 11.33 -6.36 25.22
CA GLY A 172 11.36 -7.60 24.43
C GLY A 172 10.38 -8.70 24.87
N SER A 173 9.57 -8.45 25.90
CA SER A 173 8.54 -9.39 26.36
C SER A 173 7.23 -9.21 25.60
N GLU A 174 6.25 -10.09 25.86
CA GLU A 174 4.87 -9.93 25.38
C GLU A 174 4.27 -8.58 25.81
N ILE A 175 3.33 -8.08 25.01
CA ILE A 175 2.61 -6.83 25.31
C ILE A 175 1.73 -7.03 26.54
N SER A 176 2.03 -6.34 27.63
CA SER A 176 1.25 -6.42 28.87
C SER A 176 -0.22 -6.03 28.68
N GLN A 177 -1.13 -6.54 29.53
CA GLN A 177 -2.55 -6.23 29.44
C GLN A 177 -2.85 -4.72 29.49
N ALA A 178 -2.16 -3.97 30.36
CA ALA A 178 -2.30 -2.52 30.45
C ALA A 178 -1.85 -1.80 29.17
N ARG A 179 -0.75 -2.27 28.56
CA ARG A 179 -0.26 -1.73 27.29
C ARG A 179 -1.20 -2.07 26.14
N GLN A 180 -1.75 -3.29 26.09
CA GLN A 180 -2.78 -3.66 25.11
C GLN A 180 -4.03 -2.76 25.22
N ALA A 181 -4.49 -2.45 26.44
CA ALA A 181 -5.62 -1.54 26.65
C ALA A 181 -5.31 -0.13 26.10
N THR A 182 -4.10 0.36 26.35
CA THR A 182 -3.63 1.64 25.78
C THR A 182 -3.62 1.59 24.25
N LEU A 183 -3.04 0.56 23.67
CA LEU A 183 -2.95 0.41 22.22
C LEU A 183 -4.35 0.35 21.59
N LYS A 184 -5.24 -0.51 22.09
CA LYS A 184 -6.64 -0.62 21.63
C LYS A 184 -7.43 0.69 21.71
N SER A 185 -7.10 1.58 22.66
CA SER A 185 -7.71 2.91 22.75
C SER A 185 -7.12 3.92 21.75
N SER A 186 -5.87 3.72 21.34
CA SER A 186 -5.11 4.63 20.47
C SER A 186 -5.12 4.28 18.99
N MET A 187 -5.49 3.05 18.62
CA MET A 187 -5.56 2.59 17.24
C MET A 187 -6.78 1.68 17.01
N GLY A 188 -7.23 1.59 15.77
CA GLY A 188 -8.34 0.73 15.40
C GLY A 188 -8.08 -0.75 15.73
N ALA A 189 -9.14 -1.51 16.03
CA ALA A 189 -9.02 -2.91 16.42
C ALA A 189 -8.29 -3.78 15.39
N GLY A 190 -8.47 -3.49 14.09
CA GLY A 190 -7.73 -4.17 13.01
C GLY A 190 -6.23 -3.85 13.04
N SER A 191 -5.88 -2.56 13.17
CA SER A 191 -4.48 -2.12 13.28
C SER A 191 -3.79 -2.70 14.51
N PHE A 192 -4.48 -2.77 15.66
CA PHE A 192 -3.95 -3.41 16.86
C PHE A 192 -3.67 -4.90 16.64
N ARG A 193 -4.59 -5.65 16.03
CA ARG A 193 -4.36 -7.07 15.74
C ARG A 193 -3.14 -7.29 14.85
N LYS A 194 -3.00 -6.50 13.78
CA LYS A 194 -1.84 -6.60 12.86
C LYS A 194 -0.53 -6.24 13.57
N HIS A 195 -0.53 -5.15 14.34
CA HIS A 195 0.61 -4.73 15.13
C HIS A 195 1.04 -5.81 16.13
N GLN A 196 0.10 -6.37 16.89
CA GLN A 196 0.37 -7.44 17.85
C GLN A 196 0.93 -8.68 17.16
N ALA A 197 0.27 -9.16 16.09
CA ALA A 197 0.70 -10.36 15.37
C ALA A 197 2.11 -10.23 14.80
N PHE A 198 2.44 -9.07 14.20
CA PHE A 198 3.79 -8.85 13.69
C PHE A 198 4.81 -8.62 14.81
N TYR A 199 4.43 -7.95 15.91
CA TYR A 199 5.30 -7.78 17.06
C TYR A 199 5.69 -9.12 17.71
N ASP A 200 4.75 -10.07 17.81
CA ASP A 200 5.02 -11.40 18.35
C ASP A 200 6.07 -12.16 17.51
N ILE A 201 6.02 -12.03 16.18
CA ILE A 201 7.06 -12.58 15.30
C ILE A 201 8.37 -11.80 15.50
N TYR A 202 8.31 -10.46 15.50
CA TYR A 202 9.50 -9.62 15.63
C TYR A 202 10.26 -9.90 16.93
N ARG A 203 9.58 -10.02 18.08
CA ARG A 203 10.26 -10.26 19.37
C ARG A 203 10.99 -11.60 19.41
N GLU A 204 10.51 -12.60 18.69
CA GLU A 204 11.09 -13.96 18.66
C GLU A 204 12.13 -14.14 17.55
N GLU A 205 11.91 -13.52 16.39
CA GLU A 205 12.62 -13.85 15.16
C GLU A 205 13.35 -12.67 14.50
N ALA A 206 13.31 -11.45 15.06
CA ALA A 206 13.87 -10.26 14.38
C ALA A 206 15.32 -10.42 13.91
N VAL A 207 16.18 -11.03 14.71
CA VAL A 207 17.60 -11.22 14.33
C VAL A 207 17.74 -12.21 13.16
N THR A 208 16.93 -13.26 13.15
CA THR A 208 16.92 -14.25 12.07
C THR A 208 16.35 -13.64 10.78
N LEU A 209 15.26 -12.88 10.90
CA LEU A 209 14.55 -12.31 9.76
C LEU A 209 15.28 -11.11 9.16
N PHE A 210 15.74 -10.17 10.00
CA PHE A 210 16.24 -8.85 9.59
C PHE A 210 17.74 -8.64 9.87
N GLY A 211 18.40 -9.64 10.47
CA GLY A 211 19.81 -9.53 10.89
C GLY A 211 19.99 -8.66 12.15
N GLY A 212 21.21 -8.20 12.38
CA GLY A 212 21.49 -7.17 13.38
C GLY A 212 21.09 -7.52 14.82
N THR A 213 20.43 -6.58 15.50
CA THR A 213 20.05 -6.70 16.92
C THR A 213 18.59 -6.33 17.10
N ALA A 214 17.81 -7.21 17.74
CA ALA A 214 16.43 -6.91 18.10
C ALA A 214 16.33 -5.62 18.92
N GLY A 215 15.33 -4.78 18.62
CA GLY A 215 15.19 -3.47 19.26
C GLY A 215 16.08 -2.35 18.65
N LYS A 216 16.82 -2.63 17.57
CA LYS A 216 17.63 -1.64 16.84
C LYS A 216 17.25 -1.46 15.37
N HIS A 217 16.23 -2.15 14.87
CA HIS A 217 15.78 -2.01 13.49
C HIS A 217 15.02 -0.69 13.26
N GLY A 218 15.12 -0.15 12.06
CA GLY A 218 14.39 1.00 11.57
C GLY A 218 13.76 0.75 10.20
N PRO A 219 13.09 1.77 9.63
CA PRO A 219 12.37 1.65 8.36
C PRO A 219 13.22 1.15 7.18
N ARG A 220 14.54 1.35 7.20
CA ARG A 220 15.43 0.95 6.10
C ARG A 220 15.76 -0.54 6.10
N ASP A 221 15.59 -1.22 7.23
CA ASP A 221 16.01 -2.62 7.35
C ASP A 221 15.07 -3.59 6.62
N ILE A 222 13.89 -3.14 6.18
CA ILE A 222 13.00 -3.93 5.32
C ILE A 222 13.39 -3.83 3.82
N LEU A 223 14.19 -2.83 3.42
CA LEU A 223 14.47 -2.53 2.01
C LEU A 223 15.16 -3.68 1.25
N PRO A 224 16.13 -4.43 1.81
CA PRO A 224 16.74 -5.57 1.12
C PRO A 224 15.75 -6.70 0.77
N TYR A 225 14.68 -6.83 1.55
CA TYR A 225 13.63 -7.84 1.34
C TYR A 225 12.64 -7.38 0.27
N ILE A 226 12.32 -6.08 0.27
CA ILE A 226 11.59 -5.45 -0.83
C ILE A 226 12.40 -5.55 -2.13
N ASP A 227 13.72 -5.36 -2.08
CA ASP A 227 14.60 -5.53 -3.25
C ASP A 227 14.48 -6.94 -3.84
N THR A 228 14.59 -7.97 -2.99
CA THR A 228 14.44 -9.37 -3.41
C THR A 228 13.07 -9.61 -4.07
N TYR A 229 12.00 -9.11 -3.45
CA TYR A 229 10.64 -9.22 -3.99
C TYR A 229 10.50 -8.59 -5.39
N PHE A 230 11.04 -7.38 -5.59
CA PHE A 230 10.97 -6.71 -6.90
C PHE A 230 11.94 -7.29 -7.93
N GLN A 231 13.08 -7.86 -7.52
CA GLN A 231 13.99 -8.59 -8.41
C GLN A 231 13.31 -9.84 -8.99
N ASP A 232 12.57 -10.58 -8.17
CA ASP A 232 11.75 -11.71 -8.63
C ASP A 232 10.71 -11.24 -9.65
N ILE A 233 9.98 -10.16 -9.37
CA ILE A 233 8.97 -9.60 -10.28
C ILE A 233 9.61 -9.22 -11.63
N GLN A 234 10.72 -8.49 -11.61
CA GLN A 234 11.44 -8.09 -12.83
C GLN A 234 11.89 -9.30 -13.64
N THR A 235 12.39 -10.34 -12.97
CA THR A 235 12.81 -11.59 -13.61
C THR A 235 11.63 -12.26 -14.33
N ILE A 236 10.50 -12.43 -13.64
CA ILE A 236 9.31 -13.06 -14.21
C ILE A 236 8.72 -12.24 -15.37
N PHE A 237 8.61 -10.92 -15.21
CA PHE A 237 8.07 -10.05 -16.26
C PHE A 237 8.98 -10.00 -17.50
N THR A 238 10.30 -9.98 -17.30
CA THR A 238 11.27 -10.02 -18.39
C THR A 238 11.20 -11.33 -19.15
N ASN A 239 11.17 -12.46 -18.44
CA ASN A 239 11.08 -13.78 -19.06
C ASN A 239 9.77 -13.95 -19.83
N PHE A 240 8.64 -13.57 -19.23
CA PHE A 240 7.34 -13.58 -19.88
C PHE A 240 7.36 -12.76 -21.17
N GLY A 241 7.93 -11.56 -21.12
CA GLY A 241 8.07 -10.75 -22.31
C GLY A 241 8.95 -11.39 -23.37
N ASN A 242 10.12 -11.89 -23.01
CA ASN A 242 11.03 -12.53 -23.96
C ASN A 242 10.39 -13.72 -24.68
N GLN A 243 9.48 -14.42 -23.99
CA GLN A 243 8.75 -15.57 -24.54
C GLN A 243 7.56 -15.16 -25.41
N THR A 244 6.82 -14.11 -25.05
CA THR A 244 5.51 -13.80 -25.64
C THR A 244 5.47 -12.54 -26.51
N GLY A 245 6.45 -11.64 -26.37
CA GLY A 245 6.41 -10.30 -26.95
C GLY A 245 5.59 -9.28 -26.12
N ILE A 246 4.76 -9.71 -25.17
CA ILE A 246 3.95 -8.81 -24.32
C ILE A 246 4.83 -8.22 -23.21
N ARG A 247 4.78 -6.90 -22.99
CA ARG A 247 5.56 -6.23 -21.94
C ARG A 247 4.64 -5.43 -21.04
N TYR A 248 4.74 -5.62 -19.73
CA TYR A 248 4.08 -4.74 -18.75
C TYR A 248 5.15 -3.91 -18.03
N LYS A 249 4.85 -2.63 -17.79
CA LYS A 249 5.65 -1.77 -16.90
C LYS A 249 5.36 -2.16 -15.45
N ILE A 250 6.37 -2.05 -14.58
CA ILE A 250 6.22 -2.35 -13.15
C ILE A 250 6.09 -1.01 -12.41
N GLY A 251 4.99 -0.83 -11.67
CA GLY A 251 4.80 0.29 -10.76
C GLY A 251 4.98 -0.14 -9.30
N GLY A 252 5.28 0.81 -8.42
CA GLY A 252 5.27 0.60 -6.97
C GLY A 252 4.18 1.44 -6.30
N TYR A 253 3.47 0.89 -5.32
CA TYR A 253 2.68 1.66 -4.36
C TYR A 253 3.35 1.58 -2.99
N GLY A 254 3.54 2.71 -2.30
CA GLY A 254 4.10 2.68 -0.94
C GLY A 254 4.47 4.04 -0.36
N GLY A 255 5.17 4.03 0.78
CA GLY A 255 5.67 5.23 1.46
C GLY A 255 6.84 5.89 0.72
N GLY A 256 7.19 7.13 1.10
CA GLY A 256 8.20 7.93 0.41
C GLY A 256 9.59 7.28 0.36
N LEU A 257 10.03 6.64 1.46
CA LEU A 257 11.28 5.87 1.51
C LEU A 257 11.30 4.74 0.46
N VAL A 258 10.23 3.95 0.41
CA VAL A 258 10.11 2.82 -0.53
C VAL A 258 10.06 3.32 -1.96
N CYS A 259 9.25 4.35 -2.23
CA CYS A 259 9.15 4.94 -3.55
C CYS A 259 10.50 5.45 -4.07
N GLU A 260 11.21 6.25 -3.27
CA GLU A 260 12.52 6.77 -3.66
C GLU A 260 13.51 5.62 -3.90
N HIS A 261 13.52 4.62 -3.02
CA HIS A 261 14.42 3.48 -3.11
C HIS A 261 14.19 2.65 -4.39
N LEU A 262 12.95 2.28 -4.67
CA LEU A 262 12.60 1.47 -5.85
C LEU A 262 12.85 2.22 -7.17
N LEU A 263 12.53 3.53 -7.22
CA LEU A 263 12.81 4.35 -8.40
C LEU A 263 14.31 4.52 -8.61
N ALA A 264 15.08 4.83 -7.55
CA ALA A 264 16.53 5.03 -7.65
C ALA A 264 17.26 3.76 -8.12
N LYS A 265 16.72 2.58 -7.82
CA LYS A 265 17.27 1.28 -8.28
C LYS A 265 16.75 0.85 -9.65
N GLY A 266 15.86 1.61 -10.29
CA GLY A 266 15.24 1.24 -11.57
C GLY A 266 14.36 -0.01 -11.47
N MET A 267 13.88 -0.35 -10.26
CA MET A 267 13.03 -1.52 -10.03
C MET A 267 11.59 -1.28 -10.46
N VAL A 268 11.15 -0.03 -10.39
CA VAL A 268 9.83 0.42 -10.83
C VAL A 268 9.96 1.58 -11.81
N THR A 269 9.01 1.67 -12.74
CA THR A 269 8.87 2.79 -13.68
C THR A 269 8.11 3.97 -13.04
N TYR A 270 7.16 3.66 -12.16
CA TYR A 270 6.25 4.62 -11.56
C TYR A 270 6.16 4.40 -10.05
N CYS A 271 5.95 5.48 -9.28
CA CYS A 271 5.53 5.35 -7.90
C CYS A 271 4.21 6.07 -7.61
N TRP A 272 3.27 5.32 -7.06
CA TRP A 272 2.04 5.78 -6.44
C TRP A 272 2.28 5.92 -4.93
N LEU A 273 2.33 7.17 -4.46
CA LEU A 273 2.62 7.47 -3.06
C LEU A 273 1.39 7.21 -2.20
N SER A 274 1.55 6.41 -1.15
CA SER A 274 0.52 6.14 -0.14
C SER A 274 0.00 7.42 0.50
N GLN A 275 -1.20 7.39 1.08
CA GLN A 275 -1.74 8.50 1.87
C GLN A 275 -0.91 8.75 3.15
N SER A 276 -0.25 7.71 3.68
CA SER A 276 0.34 7.68 5.02
C SER A 276 1.51 8.64 5.21
N LYS A 277 1.21 9.89 5.58
CA LYS A 277 2.19 10.98 5.75
C LYS A 277 3.25 10.73 6.84
N GLY A 278 2.96 9.84 7.78
CA GLY A 278 3.87 9.46 8.86
C GLY A 278 4.97 8.46 8.46
N LEU A 279 4.90 7.88 7.26
CA LEU A 279 5.92 6.95 6.79
C LEU A 279 7.24 7.67 6.50
N ALA A 280 8.35 6.94 6.68
CA ALA A 280 9.68 7.49 6.50
C ALA A 280 9.83 8.08 5.08
N GLY A 281 10.41 9.28 4.99
CA GLY A 281 10.71 9.94 3.72
C GLY A 281 9.51 10.51 2.96
N TYR A 282 8.30 10.50 3.52
CA TYR A 282 7.09 11.00 2.84
C TYR A 282 7.26 12.44 2.30
N GLU A 283 7.54 13.41 3.18
CA GLU A 283 7.61 14.83 2.81
C GLU A 283 8.67 15.09 1.74
N THR A 284 9.85 14.48 1.88
CA THR A 284 10.94 14.59 0.91
C THR A 284 10.53 14.04 -0.45
N PHE A 285 9.90 12.86 -0.50
CA PHE A 285 9.49 12.25 -1.77
C PHE A 285 8.33 13.02 -2.42
N GLU A 286 7.36 13.48 -1.62
CA GLU A 286 6.27 14.33 -2.09
C GLU A 286 6.79 15.63 -2.73
N ALA A 287 7.73 16.30 -2.06
CA ALA A 287 8.37 17.52 -2.56
C ALA A 287 9.20 17.28 -3.83
N SER A 288 9.72 16.07 -4.04
CA SER A 288 10.52 15.72 -5.23
C SER A 288 9.73 15.73 -6.54
N GLN A 289 8.39 15.62 -6.47
CA GLN A 289 7.50 15.51 -7.64
C GLN A 289 7.79 14.31 -8.55
N LYS A 290 8.49 13.27 -8.05
CA LYS A 290 8.73 12.01 -8.76
C LYS A 290 7.55 11.02 -8.69
N TRP A 291 6.62 11.22 -7.76
CA TRP A 291 5.37 10.46 -7.69
C TRP A 291 4.52 10.73 -8.93
N VAL A 292 3.82 9.72 -9.43
CA VAL A 292 2.86 9.89 -10.54
C VAL A 292 1.43 10.08 -10.04
N MET A 293 1.13 9.49 -8.88
CA MET A 293 -0.13 9.66 -8.16
C MET A 293 0.15 9.69 -6.66
N ARG A 294 -0.72 10.35 -5.89
CA ARG A 294 -0.77 10.26 -4.42
C ARG A 294 -2.16 9.89 -3.97
N GLN A 295 -2.25 8.93 -3.07
CA GLN A 295 -3.52 8.52 -2.47
C GLN A 295 -3.99 9.54 -1.42
N GLU A 296 -5.29 9.80 -1.42
CA GLU A 296 -5.98 10.61 -0.44
C GLU A 296 -6.64 9.72 0.62
N LEU A 297 -7.15 10.33 1.70
CA LEU A 297 -7.90 9.58 2.71
C LEU A 297 -9.16 8.95 2.11
N THR A 298 -9.59 7.84 2.70
CA THR A 298 -10.79 7.13 2.26
C THR A 298 -12.03 8.00 2.23
N THR A 299 -12.68 7.99 1.07
CA THR A 299 -13.95 8.64 0.81
C THR A 299 -15.07 7.66 1.07
N VAL A 300 -16.08 8.09 1.82
CA VAL A 300 -17.31 7.32 2.06
C VAL A 300 -18.46 7.99 1.34
N CYS A 301 -19.11 7.26 0.43
CA CYS A 301 -20.31 7.74 -0.26
C CYS A 301 -21.57 7.28 0.48
N ASN A 302 -22.01 8.08 1.46
CA ASN A 302 -23.20 7.78 2.25
C ASN A 302 -24.43 7.51 1.38
N GLY A 303 -25.01 6.31 1.52
CA GLY A 303 -26.18 5.88 0.78
C GLY A 303 -25.89 5.23 -0.58
N TRP A 304 -24.63 5.18 -1.02
CA TRP A 304 -24.23 4.31 -2.12
C TRP A 304 -23.94 2.95 -1.54
N LYS A 305 -24.83 1.98 -1.78
CA LYS A 305 -24.74 0.67 -1.14
C LYS A 305 -23.92 -0.29 -1.97
N PHE A 306 -23.21 -1.18 -1.30
CA PHE A 306 -22.57 -2.33 -1.92
C PHE A 306 -23.45 -3.58 -1.76
N GLY A 307 -23.40 -4.52 -2.70
CA GLY A 307 -24.24 -5.72 -2.72
C GLY A 307 -24.19 -6.57 -1.44
N THR A 308 -23.08 -6.52 -0.68
CA THR A 308 -22.94 -7.21 0.61
C THR A 308 -23.34 -6.37 1.82
N GLY A 309 -23.90 -5.17 1.61
CA GLY A 309 -24.22 -4.19 2.65
C GLY A 309 -23.06 -3.23 2.95
N GLY A 310 -23.38 -2.12 3.65
CA GLY A 310 -22.45 -1.02 3.93
C GLY A 310 -22.48 0.08 2.86
N ASP A 311 -21.82 1.19 3.15
CA ASP A 311 -21.60 2.28 2.18
C ASP A 311 -20.35 2.00 1.34
N PHE A 312 -20.41 2.36 0.06
CA PHE A 312 -19.30 2.27 -0.87
C PHE A 312 -18.17 3.18 -0.43
N GLN A 313 -16.96 2.61 -0.40
CA GLN A 313 -15.74 3.29 -0.01
C GLN A 313 -14.70 3.12 -1.11
N PHE A 314 -13.99 4.20 -1.38
CA PHE A 314 -12.88 4.26 -2.32
C PHE A 314 -11.92 5.36 -1.87
N ASP A 315 -10.71 5.36 -2.40
CA ASP A 315 -9.75 6.43 -2.15
C ASP A 315 -9.58 7.25 -3.43
N PHE A 316 -9.67 8.59 -3.31
CA PHE A 316 -9.27 9.46 -4.40
C PHE A 316 -7.75 9.46 -4.54
N ASN A 317 -7.29 9.74 -5.75
CA ASN A 317 -5.88 9.84 -6.06
C ASN A 317 -5.62 11.13 -6.83
N THR A 318 -4.70 11.95 -6.30
CA THR A 318 -4.18 13.13 -6.99
C THR A 318 -3.18 12.68 -8.05
N VAL A 319 -3.42 13.03 -9.32
CA VAL A 319 -2.47 12.77 -10.40
C VAL A 319 -1.45 13.88 -10.49
N ASN A 320 -0.17 13.53 -10.70
CA ASN A 320 0.86 14.52 -10.98
C ASN A 320 0.69 15.03 -12.41
N PRO A 321 0.42 16.34 -12.63
CA PRO A 321 0.25 16.88 -13.99
C PRO A 321 1.49 16.72 -14.89
N ARG A 322 2.66 16.45 -14.31
CA ARG A 322 3.91 16.21 -15.05
C ARG A 322 3.98 14.83 -15.68
N THR A 323 3.16 13.89 -15.21
CA THR A 323 3.17 12.48 -15.66
C THR A 323 1.73 12.01 -15.90
N PRO A 324 1.07 12.49 -16.97
CA PRO A 324 -0.31 12.10 -17.28
C PRO A 324 -0.42 10.65 -17.77
N ASP A 325 0.66 10.05 -18.29
CA ASP A 325 0.78 8.60 -18.49
C ASP A 325 1.47 7.98 -17.27
N PHE A 326 0.70 7.19 -16.54
CA PHE A 326 1.13 6.41 -15.38
C PHE A 326 0.84 4.92 -15.58
N GLY A 327 0.68 4.49 -16.85
CA GLY A 327 0.50 3.11 -17.27
C GLY A 327 -0.95 2.62 -17.29
N GLN A 328 -1.93 3.53 -17.19
CA GLN A 328 -3.34 3.23 -17.38
C GLN A 328 -3.67 2.86 -18.83
N TRP A 329 -4.73 2.08 -19.05
CA TRP A 329 -5.22 1.74 -20.40
C TRP A 329 -6.70 2.05 -20.57
N ASN A 330 -7.14 2.25 -21.81
CA ASN A 330 -8.54 2.56 -22.15
C ASN A 330 -8.93 1.95 -23.50
N THR A 331 -10.07 2.33 -24.08
CA THR A 331 -10.56 1.78 -25.36
C THR A 331 -9.80 2.26 -26.60
N GLN A 332 -8.88 3.22 -26.47
CA GLN A 332 -8.08 3.78 -27.58
C GLN A 332 -6.81 2.97 -27.88
N VAL A 333 -6.59 1.87 -27.17
CA VAL A 333 -5.46 0.95 -27.40
C VAL A 333 -5.90 -0.26 -28.23
N ASP A 334 -5.00 -0.79 -29.05
CA ASP A 334 -5.26 -2.03 -29.80
C ASP A 334 -5.16 -3.25 -28.85
N TYR A 335 -6.26 -3.97 -28.69
CA TYR A 335 -6.34 -5.16 -27.83
C TYR A 335 -5.83 -6.38 -28.58
N ALA A 336 -4.50 -6.48 -28.72
CA ALA A 336 -3.84 -7.65 -29.27
C ALA A 336 -3.98 -8.89 -28.36
N VAL A 337 -4.30 -8.70 -27.07
CA VAL A 337 -4.63 -9.78 -26.13
C VAL A 337 -6.15 -9.94 -26.10
N PRO A 338 -6.72 -11.01 -26.67
CA PRO A 338 -8.14 -11.24 -26.56
C PRO A 338 -8.49 -11.46 -25.08
N PHE A 339 -9.59 -10.87 -24.62
CA PHE A 339 -10.16 -11.17 -23.32
C PHE A 339 -10.34 -12.68 -23.22
N SER A 340 -9.49 -13.32 -22.41
CA SER A 340 -9.55 -14.74 -22.17
C SER A 340 -10.11 -14.93 -20.77
N ARG A 341 -10.96 -15.94 -20.57
CA ARG A 341 -11.50 -16.25 -19.23
C ARG A 341 -10.62 -17.32 -18.58
N PRO A 342 -9.67 -16.98 -17.71
CA PRO A 342 -9.25 -17.88 -16.66
C PRO A 342 -10.13 -17.64 -15.42
N LEU A 343 -10.53 -18.74 -14.76
CA LEU A 343 -11.04 -18.87 -13.38
C LEU A 343 -12.57 -18.70 -13.19
N LYS A 344 -13.34 -19.58 -12.52
CA LYS A 344 -13.10 -20.83 -11.75
C LYS A 344 -14.04 -21.92 -12.26
N ARG A 345 -13.65 -23.19 -12.40
CA ARG A 345 -14.62 -24.31 -12.34
C ARG A 345 -14.83 -24.62 -10.85
N GLY A 346 -15.94 -24.15 -10.27
CA GLY A 346 -16.45 -24.60 -8.96
C GLY A 346 -15.97 -23.91 -7.67
N GLY A 347 -15.93 -22.57 -7.56
CA GLY A 347 -15.61 -21.95 -6.27
C GLY A 347 -16.36 -20.66 -5.93
N VAL A 348 -16.61 -20.50 -4.62
CA VAL A 348 -17.27 -19.38 -3.92
C VAL A 348 -16.56 -18.03 -4.19
N GLY A 349 -17.34 -16.94 -4.30
CA GLY A 349 -16.91 -15.56 -4.58
C GLY A 349 -17.91 -14.84 -5.53
N CYS A 350 -17.84 -13.51 -5.70
CA CYS A 350 -18.84 -12.75 -6.52
C CYS A 350 -18.88 -13.16 -8.00
N TYR A 351 -17.92 -13.96 -8.47
CA TYR A 351 -17.85 -14.43 -9.86
C TYR A 351 -17.72 -15.96 -9.98
N ALA A 352 -18.28 -16.70 -9.01
CA ALA A 352 -18.65 -18.10 -9.27
C ALA A 352 -19.64 -18.13 -10.45
N TRP A 353 -19.52 -19.10 -11.36
CA TRP A 353 -20.49 -19.28 -12.45
C TRP A 353 -21.91 -19.27 -11.90
N ARG A 354 -22.79 -18.49 -12.51
CA ARG A 354 -24.20 -18.87 -12.62
C ARG A 354 -24.34 -19.40 -14.03
N ASP A 355 -24.60 -20.70 -14.14
CA ASP A 355 -24.87 -21.38 -15.40
C ASP A 355 -26.03 -20.73 -16.15
#